data_AF-A0A0E3NLD9-F1
#
_entry.id   AF-A0A0E3NLD9-F1
#
_cell.length_a   1.000
_cell.length_b   1.000
_cell.length_c   1.000
_cell.angle_alpha   90.00
_cell.angle_beta   90.00
_cell.angle_gamma   90.00
#
_symmetry.space_group_name_H-M   'P 1'
#
loop_
_entity.id
_entity.type
_entity.pdbx_description
1 polymer ?
#
loop_
_entity_poly.entity_id
_entity_poly.type
_entity_poly.pdbx_seq_one_letter_code
_entity_poly.pdbx_strand_id
1 'polypeptide(L)'
;MERHSNRFWEIDCLRGFAVILMLGYHFLYDLDFFGLADIELRSGTFLYIGRGSAFLFILISGTALSISHSRALANEVSGKPAKNFSKYLKRGLRLFSMGMIITGITWFFFPGQYILFGILHFFGVSAVLAYPFLKYERENLLFCLFFTIIGFYLKERTFGFSALLWMGFKPEGFITLDYFPLFPWFGVLLAGIFLGNSLYKGGNRKFEIPEADKFLLLKLISWVGKHSLFIYFIHQPVFLGFLLLSGLLDPGML
;
A
#
# COMPACT_ATOMS: atom_id res chain seq x y z
N MET A 1 32.23 -5.21 3.51
CA MET A 1 31.48 -5.43 4.76
C MET A 1 30.03 -5.03 4.51
N GLU A 2 29.26 -5.94 3.92
CA GLU A 2 27.88 -5.68 3.50
C GLU A 2 27.01 -5.40 4.73
N ARG A 3 26.38 -4.21 4.77
CA ARG A 3 25.33 -3.91 5.74
C ARG A 3 24.11 -4.78 5.40
N HIS A 4 24.10 -6.05 5.81
CA HIS A 4 22.88 -6.81 5.98
C HIS A 4 22.08 -6.16 7.11
N SER A 5 21.34 -5.10 6.75
CA SER A 5 20.14 -4.67 7.47
C SER A 5 19.20 -5.87 7.45
N ASN A 6 19.26 -6.75 8.46
CA ASN A 6 18.49 -8.00 8.53
C ASN A 6 17.01 -7.76 8.23
N ARG A 7 16.61 -8.00 6.97
CA ARG A 7 15.21 -7.98 6.55
C ARG A 7 14.56 -9.24 7.05
N PHE A 8 13.32 -9.12 7.51
CA PHE A 8 12.52 -10.26 7.95
C PHE A 8 11.85 -10.89 6.72
N TRP A 9 12.18 -12.15 6.44
CA TRP A 9 11.73 -12.85 5.24
C TRP A 9 10.20 -13.00 5.21
N GLU A 10 9.58 -13.17 6.37
CA GLU A 10 8.14 -13.34 6.57
C GLU A 10 7.37 -12.06 6.28
N ILE A 11 7.95 -10.90 6.63
CA ILE A 11 7.40 -9.58 6.27
C ILE A 11 7.46 -9.39 4.76
N ASP A 12 8.58 -9.77 4.14
CA ASP A 12 8.72 -9.72 2.69
C ASP A 12 7.82 -10.76 2.01
N CYS A 13 7.61 -11.95 2.59
CA CYS A 13 6.72 -12.98 2.06
C CYS A 13 5.26 -12.52 2.10
N LEU A 14 4.78 -11.99 3.23
CA LEU A 14 3.42 -11.46 3.35
C LEU A 14 3.20 -10.27 2.41
N ARG A 15 4.20 -9.39 2.26
CA ARG A 15 4.13 -8.31 1.27
C ARG A 15 4.05 -8.85 -0.16
N GLY A 16 4.85 -9.87 -0.48
CA GLY A 16 4.85 -10.50 -1.80
C GLY A 16 3.53 -11.17 -2.12
N PHE A 17 2.95 -11.87 -1.14
CA PHE A 17 1.62 -12.47 -1.25
C PHE A 17 0.55 -11.41 -1.54
N ALA A 18 0.55 -10.29 -0.81
CA ALA A 18 -0.35 -9.18 -1.09
C ALA A 18 -0.18 -8.66 -2.52
N VAL A 19 1.07 -8.46 -2.99
CA VAL A 19 1.33 -8.03 -4.37
C VAL A 19 0.79 -9.02 -5.39
N ILE A 20 0.99 -10.33 -5.20
CA ILE A 20 0.46 -11.36 -6.12
C ILE A 20 -1.07 -11.29 -6.22
N LEU A 21 -1.75 -11.15 -5.08
CA LEU A 21 -3.20 -10.98 -5.07
C LEU A 21 -3.65 -9.69 -5.78
N MET A 22 -2.91 -8.59 -5.59
CA MET A 22 -3.17 -7.33 -6.29
C MET A 22 -3.00 -7.47 -7.80
N LEU A 23 -1.92 -8.13 -8.24
CA LEU A 23 -1.66 -8.39 -9.66
C LEU A 23 -2.80 -9.21 -10.29
N GLY A 24 -3.24 -10.28 -9.60
CA GLY A 24 -4.37 -11.08 -10.07
C GLY A 24 -5.66 -10.26 -10.17
N TYR A 25 -5.95 -9.45 -9.15
CA TYR A 25 -7.14 -8.59 -9.15
C TYR A 25 -7.10 -7.54 -10.26
N HIS A 26 -5.98 -6.83 -10.45
CA HIS A 26 -5.86 -5.83 -11.52
C HIS A 26 -5.89 -6.44 -12.91
N PHE A 27 -5.32 -7.63 -13.11
CA PHE A 27 -5.42 -8.29 -14.41
C PHE A 27 -6.87 -8.63 -14.77
N LEU A 28 -7.65 -9.16 -13.81
CA LEU A 28 -9.08 -9.39 -14.01
C LEU A 28 -9.85 -8.08 -14.22
N TYR A 29 -9.46 -7.02 -13.51
CA TYR A 29 -10.01 -5.68 -13.70
C TYR A 29 -9.78 -5.16 -15.12
N ASP A 30 -8.59 -5.34 -15.69
CA ASP A 30 -8.32 -4.91 -17.06
C ASP A 30 -9.19 -5.65 -18.06
N LEU A 31 -9.37 -6.96 -17.89
CA LEU A 31 -10.25 -7.75 -18.76
C LEU A 31 -11.70 -7.26 -18.74
N ASP A 32 -12.22 -6.94 -17.55
CA ASP A 32 -13.57 -6.39 -17.38
C ASP A 32 -13.69 -4.96 -17.90
N PHE A 33 -12.71 -4.11 -17.56
CA PHE A 33 -12.68 -2.68 -17.92
C PHE A 33 -12.70 -2.46 -19.44
N PHE A 34 -11.97 -3.29 -20.20
CA PHE A 34 -11.96 -3.25 -21.66
C PHE A 34 -13.03 -4.15 -22.29
N GLY A 35 -13.94 -4.76 -21.53
CA GLY A 35 -15.02 -5.60 -22.06
C GLY A 35 -14.53 -6.90 -22.74
N LEU A 36 -13.34 -7.38 -22.38
CA LEU A 36 -12.76 -8.63 -22.87
C LEU A 36 -13.32 -9.87 -22.15
N ALA A 37 -13.83 -9.68 -20.94
CA ALA A 37 -14.53 -10.69 -20.17
C ALA A 37 -15.59 -10.02 -19.27
N ASP A 38 -16.72 -10.69 -19.04
CA ASP A 38 -17.74 -10.24 -18.09
C ASP A 38 -17.38 -10.81 -16.70
N ILE A 39 -16.74 -9.99 -15.86
CA ILE A 39 -16.23 -10.42 -14.55
C ILE A 39 -16.81 -9.50 -13.47
N GLU A 40 -17.65 -10.07 -12.60
CA GLU A 40 -18.20 -9.35 -11.46
C GLU A 40 -17.11 -9.06 -10.39
N LEU A 41 -16.49 -7.88 -10.51
CA LEU A 41 -15.44 -7.38 -9.60
C LEU A 41 -15.96 -6.41 -8.53
N ARG A 42 -17.18 -5.91 -8.69
CA ARG A 42 -17.79 -4.91 -7.79
C ARG A 42 -18.50 -5.56 -6.60
N SER A 43 -18.62 -6.87 -6.58
CA SER A 43 -19.18 -7.67 -5.50
C SER A 43 -18.50 -9.03 -5.36
N GLY A 44 -18.89 -9.80 -4.35
CA GLY A 44 -18.43 -11.17 -4.16
C GLY A 44 -16.93 -11.34 -3.88
N THR A 45 -16.41 -12.51 -4.23
CA THR A 45 -15.09 -12.99 -3.81
C THR A 45 -13.94 -12.11 -4.31
N PHE A 46 -13.95 -11.69 -5.58
CA PHE A 46 -12.84 -10.92 -6.15
C PHE A 46 -12.70 -9.54 -5.52
N LEU A 47 -13.81 -8.85 -5.21
CA LEU A 47 -13.79 -7.60 -4.47
C LEU A 47 -13.06 -7.74 -3.12
N TYR A 48 -13.39 -8.80 -2.37
CA TYR A 48 -12.77 -9.05 -1.07
C TYR A 48 -11.30 -9.46 -1.18
N ILE A 49 -10.92 -10.19 -2.24
CA ILE A 49 -9.51 -10.50 -2.52
C ILE A 49 -8.72 -9.21 -2.79
N GLY A 50 -9.21 -8.33 -3.66
CA GLY A 50 -8.57 -7.05 -3.97
C GLY A 50 -8.43 -6.15 -2.74
N ARG A 51 -9.54 -5.97 -1.98
CA ARG A 51 -9.52 -5.18 -0.73
C ARG A 51 -8.66 -5.81 0.35
N GLY A 52 -8.68 -7.14 0.47
CA GLY A 52 -7.86 -7.89 1.42
C GLY A 52 -6.38 -7.79 1.11
N SER A 53 -6.01 -7.81 -0.18
CA SER A 53 -4.64 -7.55 -0.62
C SER A 53 -4.17 -6.16 -0.20
N ALA A 54 -4.95 -5.11 -0.48
CA ALA A 54 -4.59 -3.75 -0.11
C ALA A 54 -4.50 -3.57 1.42
N PHE A 55 -5.45 -4.14 2.17
CA PHE A 55 -5.43 -4.17 3.63
C PHE A 55 -4.14 -4.80 4.15
N LEU A 56 -3.79 -5.99 3.67
CA LEU A 56 -2.57 -6.69 4.07
C LEU A 56 -1.31 -5.87 3.73
N PHE A 57 -1.25 -5.30 2.52
CA PHE A 57 -0.10 -4.51 2.08
C PHE A 57 0.12 -3.26 2.96
N ILE A 58 -0.96 -2.56 3.32
CA ILE A 58 -0.93 -1.37 4.19
C ILE A 58 -0.54 -1.78 5.61
N LEU A 59 -1.14 -2.84 6.16
CA LEU A 59 -0.81 -3.37 7.49
C LEU A 59 0.69 -3.71 7.59
N ILE A 60 1.21 -4.47 6.63
CA ILE A 60 2.62 -4.86 6.57
C ILE A 60 3.55 -3.65 6.40
N SER A 61 3.10 -2.64 5.67
CA SER A 61 3.86 -1.38 5.52
C SER A 61 3.95 -0.61 6.84
N GLY A 62 2.88 -0.59 7.64
CA GLY A 62 2.89 -0.02 8.99
C GLY A 62 3.83 -0.78 9.94
N THR A 63 3.78 -2.11 9.90
CA THR A 63 4.70 -2.99 10.67
C THR A 63 6.15 -2.73 10.31
N ALA A 64 6.47 -2.64 9.02
CA ALA A 64 7.82 -2.35 8.56
C ALA A 64 8.30 -0.93 8.97
N LEU A 65 7.40 0.04 9.04
CA LEU A 65 7.71 1.39 9.48
C LEU A 65 8.10 1.43 10.96
N SER A 66 7.32 0.77 11.82
CA SER A 66 7.60 0.59 13.24
C SER A 66 8.95 -0.10 13.46
N ILE A 67 9.22 -1.22 12.78
CA ILE A 67 10.52 -1.93 12.88
C ILE A 67 11.67 -1.01 12.49
N SER A 68 11.53 -0.26 11.39
CA SER A 68 12.57 0.67 10.95
C SER A 68 12.78 1.81 11.94
N HIS A 69 11.76 2.23 12.68
CA HIS A 69 11.83 3.25 13.71
C HIS A 69 12.52 2.71 14.97
N SER A 70 12.09 1.56 15.49
CA SER A 70 12.71 0.95 16.68
C SER A 70 14.21 0.66 16.48
N ARG A 71 14.60 0.18 15.29
CA ARG A 71 16.04 0.02 14.95
C ARG A 71 16.79 1.34 14.89
N ALA A 72 16.13 2.43 14.48
CA ALA A 72 16.76 3.74 14.45
C ALA A 72 17.03 4.24 15.88
N LEU A 73 16.05 4.13 16.78
CA LEU A 73 16.19 4.47 18.19
C LEU A 73 17.29 3.65 18.87
N ALA A 74 17.37 2.34 18.62
CA ALA A 74 18.44 1.50 19.19
C ALA A 74 19.84 1.93 18.74
N ASN A 75 19.98 2.40 17.48
CA ASN A 75 21.24 2.93 16.96
C ASN A 75 21.57 4.32 17.56
N GLU A 76 20.56 5.11 17.91
CA GLU A 76 20.71 6.43 18.53
C GLU A 76 21.26 6.33 19.96
N VAL A 77 20.72 5.40 20.75
CA VAL A 77 21.27 5.03 22.07
C VAL A 77 22.73 4.58 21.97
N SER A 78 23.15 4.06 20.81
CA SER A 78 24.53 3.64 20.54
C SER A 78 25.44 4.78 20.02
N GLY A 79 25.03 6.05 20.15
CA GLY A 79 25.84 7.22 19.78
C GLY A 79 25.83 7.61 18.30
N LYS A 80 24.93 7.05 17.48
CA LYS A 80 24.74 7.46 16.08
C LYS A 80 23.65 8.55 16.01
N PRO A 81 23.74 9.53 15.10
CA PRO A 81 22.76 10.62 15.05
C PRO A 81 21.33 10.11 14.82
N ALA A 82 20.40 10.65 15.61
CA ALA A 82 18.97 10.43 15.54
C ALA A 82 18.45 10.58 14.11
N LYS A 83 17.52 9.71 13.69
CA LYS A 83 16.89 9.87 12.37
C LYS A 83 15.80 10.94 12.43
N ASN A 84 16.14 12.10 11.88
CA ASN A 84 15.24 13.23 11.70
C ASN A 84 14.03 12.91 10.81
N PHE A 85 12.92 13.60 11.10
CA PHE A 85 11.69 13.71 10.29
C PHE A 85 11.93 13.74 8.76
N SER A 86 13.04 14.33 8.33
CA SER A 86 13.54 14.35 6.94
C SER A 86 13.50 13.00 6.23
N LYS A 87 13.80 11.86 6.89
CA LYS A 87 13.73 10.54 6.24
C LYS A 87 12.30 10.18 5.84
N TYR A 88 11.33 10.47 6.71
CA TYR A 88 9.92 10.20 6.47
C TYR A 88 9.38 11.15 5.41
N LEU A 89 9.77 12.43 5.46
CA LEU A 89 9.46 13.41 4.43
C LEU A 89 10.00 13.01 3.05
N LYS A 90 11.29 12.62 2.95
CA LYS A 90 11.89 12.17 1.69
C LYS A 90 11.22 10.91 1.13
N ARG A 91 10.87 9.95 2.01
CA ARG A 91 10.10 8.77 1.61
C ARG A 91 8.71 9.16 1.11
N GLY A 92 8.02 10.03 1.85
CA GLY A 92 6.69 10.53 1.53
C GLY A 92 6.67 11.24 0.19
N LEU A 93 7.54 12.23 0.00
CA LEU A 93 7.70 12.96 -1.26
C LEU A 93 7.99 12.01 -2.43
N ARG A 94 8.91 11.05 -2.27
CA ARG A 94 9.20 10.09 -3.34
C ARG A 94 7.96 9.30 -3.77
N LEU A 95 7.21 8.75 -2.81
CA LEU A 95 6.02 7.93 -3.11
C LEU A 95 4.89 8.78 -3.66
N PHE A 96 4.69 9.98 -3.10
CA PHE A 96 3.69 10.92 -3.60
C PHE A 96 3.99 11.37 -5.03
N SER A 97 5.24 11.72 -5.34
CA SER A 97 5.66 12.08 -6.71
C SER A 97 5.46 10.93 -7.69
N MET A 98 5.72 9.68 -7.29
CA MET A 98 5.39 8.52 -8.13
C MET A 98 3.87 8.38 -8.36
N GLY A 99 3.05 8.67 -7.34
CA GLY A 99 1.59 8.75 -7.49
C GLY A 99 1.18 9.83 -8.50
N MET A 100 1.76 11.03 -8.42
CA MET A 100 1.47 12.12 -9.36
C MET A 100 1.83 11.78 -10.80
N ILE A 101 2.89 11.00 -11.02
CA ILE A 101 3.24 10.48 -12.35
C ILE A 101 2.11 9.56 -12.87
N ILE A 102 1.61 8.65 -12.03
CA ILE A 102 0.50 7.76 -12.39
C ILE A 102 -0.78 8.57 -12.67
N THR A 103 -1.06 9.62 -11.88
CA THR A 103 -2.16 10.55 -12.15
C THR A 103 -2.02 11.18 -13.53
N GLY A 104 -0.84 11.70 -13.88
CA GLY A 104 -0.60 12.29 -15.20
C GLY A 104 -0.76 11.32 -16.35
N ILE A 105 -0.24 10.09 -16.21
CA ILE A 105 -0.39 9.03 -17.22
C ILE A 105 -1.86 8.64 -17.38
N THR A 106 -2.56 8.34 -16.28
CA THR A 106 -3.97 7.93 -16.35
C THR A 106 -4.90 9.07 -16.78
N TRP A 107 -4.53 10.32 -16.52
CA TRP A 107 -5.27 11.48 -17.03
C TRP A 107 -5.21 11.58 -18.56
N PHE A 108 -4.07 11.21 -19.15
CA PHE A 108 -3.90 11.19 -20.59
C PHE A 108 -4.68 10.06 -21.28
N PHE A 109 -4.59 8.83 -20.77
CA PHE A 109 -5.23 7.65 -21.37
C PHE A 109 -6.70 7.47 -20.96
N PHE A 110 -7.08 7.83 -19.73
CA PHE A 110 -8.42 7.58 -19.20
C PHE A 110 -9.07 8.86 -18.66
N PRO A 111 -9.36 9.84 -19.54
CA PRO A 111 -9.97 11.10 -19.14
C PRO A 111 -11.32 10.84 -18.45
N GLY A 112 -11.51 11.45 -17.28
CA GLY A 112 -12.72 11.27 -16.47
C GLY A 112 -12.68 10.14 -15.44
N GLN A 113 -11.70 9.22 -15.50
CA GLN A 113 -11.53 8.16 -14.49
C GLN A 113 -10.11 8.07 -13.93
N TYR A 114 -9.20 8.95 -14.32
CA TYR A 114 -7.82 8.97 -13.85
C TYR A 114 -7.64 8.91 -12.32
N ILE A 115 -6.48 8.42 -11.90
CA ILE A 115 -6.18 8.18 -10.49
C ILE A 115 -5.97 9.51 -9.76
N LEU A 116 -6.89 9.89 -8.88
CA LEU A 116 -6.83 11.15 -8.12
C LEU A 116 -6.10 11.01 -6.78
N PHE A 117 -6.38 9.93 -6.04
CA PHE A 117 -5.74 9.68 -4.74
C PHE A 117 -5.59 8.16 -4.50
N GLY A 118 -4.85 7.50 -5.37
CA GLY A 118 -4.53 6.08 -5.26
C GLY A 118 -3.53 5.73 -4.16
N ILE A 119 -3.14 4.45 -4.07
CA ILE A 119 -2.37 3.92 -2.93
C ILE A 119 -0.98 4.57 -2.75
N LEU A 120 -0.33 5.05 -3.83
CA LEU A 120 0.96 5.75 -3.72
C LEU A 120 0.82 7.15 -3.12
N HIS A 121 -0.26 7.87 -3.42
CA HIS A 121 -0.57 9.15 -2.77
C HIS A 121 -0.80 8.93 -1.28
N PHE A 122 -1.58 7.91 -0.93
CA PHE A 122 -1.80 7.47 0.43
C PHE A 122 -0.48 7.17 1.15
N PHE A 123 0.41 6.35 0.57
CA PHE A 123 1.70 6.06 1.19
C PHE A 123 2.61 7.28 1.29
N GLY A 124 2.52 8.21 0.34
CA GLY A 124 3.23 9.48 0.37
C GLY A 124 2.84 10.31 1.58
N VAL A 125 1.54 10.57 1.74
CA VAL A 125 0.97 11.34 2.85
C VAL A 125 1.15 10.61 4.18
N SER A 126 0.81 9.33 4.22
CA SER A 126 0.84 8.54 5.47
C SER A 126 2.26 8.30 5.99
N ALA A 127 3.29 8.24 5.14
CA ALA A 127 4.67 8.16 5.60
C ALA A 127 5.07 9.37 6.47
N VAL A 128 4.58 10.56 6.13
CA VAL A 128 4.82 11.80 6.91
C VAL A 128 3.93 11.84 8.13
N LEU A 129 2.63 11.59 7.96
CA LEU A 129 1.66 11.63 9.07
C LEU A 129 1.90 10.57 10.13
N ALA A 130 2.46 9.41 9.78
CA ALA A 130 2.78 8.36 10.73
C ALA A 130 3.89 8.75 11.72
N TYR A 131 4.75 9.72 11.39
CA TYR A 131 5.89 10.09 12.24
C TYR A 131 5.52 10.36 13.72
N PRO A 132 4.56 11.25 14.04
CA PRO A 132 4.12 11.45 15.43
C PRO A 132 3.50 10.20 16.08
N PHE A 133 3.01 9.24 15.29
CA PHE A 133 2.37 8.03 15.82
C PHE A 133 3.37 6.91 16.18
N LEU A 134 4.59 6.96 15.65
CA LEU A 134 5.62 5.93 15.85
C LEU A 134 6.16 5.87 17.28
N LYS A 135 5.95 6.92 18.07
CA LYS A 135 6.33 6.95 19.50
C LYS A 135 5.32 6.23 20.40
N TYR A 136 4.09 6.04 19.92
CA TYR A 136 3.04 5.35 20.68
C TYR A 136 3.11 3.85 20.44
N GLU A 137 2.69 3.06 21.42
CA GLU A 137 2.66 1.61 21.32
C GLU A 137 1.20 1.14 21.20
N ARG A 138 0.52 0.94 22.33
CA ARG A 138 -0.84 0.40 22.41
C ARG A 138 -1.88 1.43 22.00
N GLU A 139 -1.59 2.71 22.16
CA GLU A 139 -2.48 3.82 21.82
C GLU A 139 -2.78 3.88 20.31
N ASN A 140 -1.89 3.31 19.48
CA ASN A 140 -2.14 3.16 18.05
C ASN A 140 -3.37 2.31 17.73
N LEU A 141 -3.85 1.45 18.65
CA LEU A 141 -5.13 0.76 18.50
C LEU A 141 -6.32 1.73 18.67
N LEU A 142 -6.25 2.67 19.61
CA LEU A 142 -7.28 3.68 19.78
C LEU A 142 -7.36 4.60 18.56
N PHE A 143 -6.20 5.02 18.05
CA PHE A 143 -6.15 5.79 16.81
C PHE A 143 -6.63 4.96 15.61
N CYS A 144 -6.24 3.69 15.50
CA CYS A 144 -6.77 2.79 14.48
C CYS A 144 -8.30 2.75 14.49
N LEU A 145 -8.89 2.58 15.67
CA LEU A 145 -10.35 2.57 15.84
C LEU A 145 -10.97 3.90 15.42
N PHE A 146 -10.39 5.03 15.85
CA PHE A 146 -10.84 6.38 15.47
C PHE A 146 -10.87 6.57 13.95
N PHE A 147 -9.76 6.27 13.25
CA PHE A 147 -9.70 6.41 11.79
C PHE A 147 -10.67 5.45 11.08
N THR A 148 -10.85 4.25 11.63
CA THR A 148 -11.75 3.24 11.06
C THR A 148 -13.22 3.64 11.19
N ILE A 149 -13.65 4.08 12.37
CA ILE A 149 -15.04 4.54 12.63
C ILE A 149 -15.39 5.73 11.72
N ILE A 150 -14.49 6.73 11.63
CA ILE A 150 -14.71 7.87 10.75
C ILE A 150 -14.77 7.43 9.29
N GLY A 151 -13.90 6.53 8.85
CA GLY A 151 -13.92 6.02 7.48
C GLY A 151 -15.23 5.33 7.13
N PHE A 152 -15.78 4.51 8.03
CA PHE A 152 -17.10 3.91 7.82
C PHE A 152 -18.23 4.94 7.82
N TYR A 153 -18.17 5.95 8.69
CA TYR A 153 -19.14 7.05 8.70
C TYR A 153 -19.12 7.87 7.40
N LEU A 154 -17.94 8.14 6.84
CA LEU A 154 -17.78 8.89 5.59
C LEU A 154 -18.18 8.07 4.36
N LYS A 155 -18.03 6.74 4.40
CA LYS A 155 -18.27 5.85 3.25
C LYS A 155 -19.68 5.97 2.67
N GLU A 156 -20.67 6.18 3.53
CA GLU A 156 -22.09 6.23 3.18
C GLU A 156 -22.58 7.66 2.89
N ARG A 157 -21.67 8.62 2.67
CA ARG A 157 -21.99 10.04 2.48
C ARG A 157 -21.27 10.64 1.28
N THR A 158 -21.94 11.59 0.64
CA THR A 158 -21.36 12.46 -0.39
C THR A 158 -21.33 13.90 0.10
N PHE A 159 -20.45 14.71 -0.49
CA PHE A 159 -20.20 16.09 -0.06
C PHE A 159 -20.19 17.05 -1.26
N GLY A 160 -20.62 18.29 -1.07
CA GLY A 160 -20.61 19.33 -2.11
C GLY A 160 -19.23 19.92 -2.43
N PHE A 161 -18.13 19.27 -2.01
CA PHE A 161 -16.77 19.77 -2.16
C PHE A 161 -15.77 18.65 -2.43
N SER A 162 -14.67 18.97 -3.10
CA SER A 162 -13.62 18.01 -3.49
C SER A 162 -12.29 18.20 -2.75
N ALA A 163 -12.09 19.32 -2.05
CA ALA A 163 -10.81 19.67 -1.41
C ALA A 163 -10.33 18.64 -0.37
N LEU A 164 -11.26 17.87 0.21
CA LEU A 164 -10.99 16.86 1.24
C LEU A 164 -11.08 15.42 0.72
N LEU A 165 -11.00 15.23 -0.60
CA LEU A 165 -10.96 13.92 -1.25
C LEU A 165 -9.88 13.02 -0.65
N TRP A 166 -8.69 13.57 -0.39
CA TRP A 166 -7.57 12.82 0.19
C TRP A 166 -7.87 12.28 1.60
N MET A 167 -8.81 12.87 2.33
CA MET A 167 -9.24 12.37 3.64
C MET A 167 -10.36 11.31 3.54
N GLY A 168 -11.18 11.31 2.49
CA GLY A 168 -12.31 10.40 2.36
C GLY A 168 -13.64 11.07 2.06
N PHE A 169 -13.67 12.40 1.98
CA PHE A 169 -14.87 13.17 1.67
C PHE A 169 -15.09 13.15 0.16
N LYS A 170 -15.90 12.20 -0.29
CA LYS A 170 -16.19 11.99 -1.71
C LYS A 170 -17.31 12.91 -2.19
N PRO A 171 -17.14 13.64 -3.30
CA PRO A 171 -18.24 14.33 -3.94
C PRO A 171 -19.19 13.35 -4.61
N GLU A 172 -20.40 13.81 -4.90
CA GLU A 172 -21.38 13.04 -5.65
C GLU A 172 -20.85 12.74 -7.06
N GLY A 173 -21.11 11.53 -7.56
CA GLY A 173 -20.63 11.09 -8.88
C GLY A 173 -19.11 10.89 -8.98
N PHE A 174 -18.38 10.83 -7.85
CA PHE A 174 -16.93 10.63 -7.87
C PHE A 174 -16.55 9.25 -8.42
N ILE A 175 -15.82 9.24 -9.54
CA ILE A 175 -15.29 8.04 -10.20
C ILE A 175 -13.77 8.20 -10.37
N THR A 176 -13.03 7.14 -10.08
CA THR A 176 -11.59 7.06 -10.30
C THR A 176 -11.17 5.59 -10.34
N LEU A 177 -10.11 5.29 -11.09
CA LEU A 177 -9.53 3.95 -11.22
C LEU A 177 -8.94 3.44 -9.90
N ASP A 178 -8.44 4.33 -9.04
CA ASP A 178 -7.88 3.96 -7.74
C ASP A 178 -8.11 5.04 -6.67
N TYR A 179 -8.53 4.62 -5.47
CA TYR A 179 -8.87 5.53 -4.37
C TYR A 179 -8.59 4.96 -2.98
N PHE A 180 -7.56 5.50 -2.33
CA PHE A 180 -7.11 5.14 -0.99
C PHE A 180 -7.06 6.38 -0.07
N PRO A 181 -8.21 6.91 0.39
CA PRO A 181 -8.23 8.07 1.29
C PRO A 181 -7.60 7.78 2.66
N LEU A 182 -7.30 8.83 3.42
CA LEU A 182 -6.75 8.68 4.77
C LEU A 182 -7.67 7.87 5.69
N PHE A 183 -8.98 8.15 5.67
CA PHE A 183 -9.98 7.36 6.39
C PHE A 183 -10.58 6.29 5.47
N PRO A 184 -10.59 4.99 5.81
CA PRO A 184 -10.09 4.36 7.04
C PRO A 184 -8.63 3.86 6.97
N TRP A 185 -7.98 3.95 5.81
CA TRP A 185 -6.74 3.22 5.51
C TRP A 185 -5.55 3.56 6.41
N PHE A 186 -5.49 4.80 6.91
CA PHE A 186 -4.48 5.17 7.90
C PHE A 186 -4.65 4.41 9.21
N GLY A 187 -5.89 4.08 9.60
CA GLY A 187 -6.15 3.20 10.74
C GLY A 187 -5.51 1.82 10.56
N VAL A 188 -5.62 1.22 9.37
CA VAL A 188 -4.96 -0.04 9.03
C VAL A 188 -3.43 0.08 9.13
N LEU A 189 -2.86 1.19 8.67
CA LEU A 189 -1.44 1.47 8.83
C LEU A 189 -1.04 1.54 10.31
N LEU A 190 -1.83 2.21 11.16
CA LEU A 190 -1.59 2.32 12.60
C LEU A 190 -1.71 0.96 13.31
N ALA A 191 -2.67 0.11 12.91
CA ALA A 191 -2.72 -1.28 13.36
C ALA A 191 -1.43 -2.03 13.00
N GLY A 192 -0.89 -1.79 11.80
CA GLY A 192 0.40 -2.30 11.38
C GLY A 192 1.54 -1.84 12.29
N ILE A 193 1.57 -0.55 12.64
CA ILE A 193 2.55 0.02 13.58
C ILE A 193 2.45 -0.66 14.95
N PHE A 194 1.23 -0.85 15.47
CA PHE A 194 0.99 -1.58 16.72
C PHE A 194 1.54 -3.02 16.66
N LEU A 195 1.29 -3.75 15.56
CA LEU A 195 1.85 -5.10 15.36
C LEU A 195 3.38 -5.08 15.31
N GLY A 196 3.98 -4.09 14.66
CA GLY A 196 5.44 -3.91 14.64
C GLY A 196 6.03 -3.71 16.03
N ASN A 197 5.42 -2.83 16.82
CA ASN A 197 5.87 -2.54 18.19
C ASN A 197 5.70 -3.76 19.11
N SER A 198 4.65 -4.55 18.90
CA SER A 198 4.34 -5.74 19.72
C SER A 198 5.18 -6.96 19.35
N LEU A 199 5.23 -7.32 18.06
CA LEU A 199 5.86 -8.55 17.57
C LEU A 199 7.36 -8.39 17.28
N TYR A 200 7.84 -7.15 17.09
CA TYR A 200 9.22 -6.83 16.73
C TYR A 200 9.85 -5.79 17.66
N LYS A 201 9.58 -5.89 18.96
CA LYS A 201 10.08 -4.95 19.97
C LYS A 201 11.60 -4.76 19.89
N GLY A 202 12.04 -3.50 19.87
CA GLY A 202 13.45 -3.14 19.67
C GLY A 202 13.98 -3.41 18.26
N GLY A 203 13.09 -3.64 17.28
CA GLY A 203 13.47 -3.95 15.89
C GLY A 203 13.83 -5.41 15.64
N ASN A 204 13.60 -6.29 16.62
CA ASN A 204 13.95 -7.71 16.62
C ASN A 204 12.69 -8.56 16.80
N ARG A 205 12.58 -9.65 16.03
CA ARG A 205 11.49 -10.62 16.12
C ARG A 205 11.39 -11.19 17.53
N LYS A 206 10.17 -11.34 18.06
CA LYS A 206 9.88 -11.87 19.41
C LYS A 206 9.20 -13.25 19.41
N PHE A 207 9.25 -13.92 18.27
CA PHE A 207 8.66 -15.24 18.06
C PHE A 207 9.61 -16.06 17.17
N GLU A 208 9.50 -17.38 17.25
CA GLU A 208 10.29 -18.29 16.43
C GLU A 208 9.52 -18.62 15.14
N ILE A 209 10.25 -18.69 14.03
CA ILE A 209 9.70 -19.19 12.76
C ILE A 209 10.74 -20.06 12.06
N PRO A 210 10.28 -21.06 11.27
CA PRO A 210 11.17 -21.85 10.44
C PRO A 210 12.01 -21.01 9.49
N GLU A 211 13.17 -21.52 9.11
CA GLU A 211 14.00 -20.89 8.08
C GLU A 211 13.33 -20.96 6.72
N ALA A 212 13.19 -19.81 6.05
CA ALA A 212 12.56 -19.69 4.74
C ALA A 212 13.29 -20.48 3.66
N ASP A 213 14.62 -20.64 3.81
CA ASP A 213 15.49 -21.24 2.81
C ASP A 213 15.17 -22.71 2.54
N LYS A 214 14.38 -23.34 3.42
CA LYS A 214 13.86 -24.70 3.23
C LYS A 214 12.76 -24.79 2.18
N PHE A 215 12.11 -23.69 1.80
CA PHE A 215 10.93 -23.69 0.92
C PHE A 215 11.10 -22.70 -0.25
N LEU A 216 11.31 -23.24 -1.46
CA LEU A 216 11.51 -22.45 -2.68
C LEU A 216 10.37 -21.45 -2.94
N LEU A 217 9.11 -21.86 -2.71
CA LEU A 217 7.94 -21.01 -2.90
C LEU A 217 8.00 -19.75 -2.01
N LEU A 218 8.37 -19.90 -0.74
CA LEU A 218 8.49 -18.76 0.18
C LEU A 218 9.60 -17.81 -0.27
N LYS A 219 10.72 -18.34 -0.79
CA LYS A 219 11.81 -17.53 -1.33
C LYS A 219 11.37 -16.69 -2.54
N LEU A 220 10.59 -17.28 -3.45
CA LEU A 220 10.04 -16.57 -4.61
C LEU A 220 9.06 -15.47 -4.19
N ILE A 221 8.12 -15.78 -3.29
CA ILE A 221 7.15 -14.79 -2.81
C ILE A 221 7.87 -13.67 -2.03
N SER A 222 8.84 -13.99 -1.18
CA SER A 222 9.67 -12.98 -0.51
C SER A 222 10.44 -12.11 -1.50
N TRP A 223 10.90 -12.66 -2.63
CA TRP A 223 11.54 -11.88 -3.68
C TRP A 223 10.57 -10.85 -4.27
N VAL A 224 9.35 -11.27 -4.62
CA VAL A 224 8.28 -10.36 -5.07
C VAL A 224 8.05 -9.24 -4.04
N GLY A 225 7.98 -9.57 -2.75
CA GLY A 225 7.80 -8.57 -1.70
C GLY A 225 9.00 -7.65 -1.44
N LYS A 226 10.23 -8.08 -1.78
CA LYS A 226 11.41 -7.21 -1.74
C LYS A 226 11.39 -6.16 -2.86
N HIS A 227 10.82 -6.52 -4.01
CA HIS A 227 10.71 -5.68 -5.20
C HIS A 227 9.30 -5.09 -5.40
N SER A 228 8.45 -5.14 -4.37
CA SER A 228 7.02 -4.80 -4.47
C SER A 228 6.74 -3.43 -5.07
N LEU A 229 7.54 -2.41 -4.72
CA LEU A 229 7.34 -1.05 -5.25
C LEU A 229 7.59 -0.98 -6.77
N PHE A 230 8.62 -1.69 -7.25
CA PHE A 230 8.92 -1.73 -8.68
C PHE A 230 7.83 -2.47 -9.43
N ILE A 231 7.48 -3.67 -8.96
CA ILE A 231 6.40 -4.49 -9.53
C ILE A 231 5.08 -3.71 -9.56
N TYR A 232 4.72 -3.07 -8.45
CA TYR A 232 3.56 -2.17 -8.37
C TYR A 232 3.63 -1.03 -9.38
N PHE A 233 4.79 -0.45 -9.65
CA PHE A 233 4.85 0.70 -10.56
C PHE A 233 4.69 0.29 -12.04
N ILE A 234 5.15 -0.91 -12.41
CA ILE A 234 5.19 -1.35 -13.82
C ILE A 234 4.06 -2.30 -14.23
N HIS A 235 3.33 -2.89 -13.28
CA HIS A 235 2.37 -3.95 -13.61
C HIS A 235 1.31 -3.50 -14.62
N GLN A 236 0.76 -2.30 -14.49
CA GLN A 236 -0.30 -1.82 -15.39
C GLN A 236 0.22 -1.65 -16.83
N PRO A 237 1.33 -0.92 -17.11
CA PRO A 237 1.93 -0.93 -18.44
C PRO A 237 2.26 -2.32 -18.99
N VAL A 238 2.70 -3.24 -18.12
CA VAL A 238 3.03 -4.62 -18.52
C VAL A 238 1.76 -5.39 -18.91
N PHE A 239 0.67 -5.27 -18.15
CA PHE A 239 -0.60 -5.92 -18.48
C PHE A 239 -1.21 -5.37 -19.76
N LEU A 240 -1.28 -4.05 -19.90
CA LEU A 240 -1.77 -3.42 -21.13
C LEU A 240 -0.89 -3.79 -22.34
N GLY A 241 0.44 -3.76 -22.19
CA GLY A 241 1.37 -4.18 -23.23
C GLY A 241 1.20 -5.66 -23.62
N PHE A 242 0.98 -6.54 -22.65
CA PHE A 242 0.68 -7.96 -22.92
C PHE A 242 -0.63 -8.12 -23.69
N LEU A 243 -1.71 -7.44 -23.28
CA LEU A 243 -3.01 -7.50 -23.94
C LEU A 243 -2.94 -6.96 -25.39
N LEU A 244 -2.25 -5.85 -25.61
CA LEU A 244 -2.01 -5.30 -26.95
C LEU A 244 -1.23 -6.28 -27.84
N LEU A 245 -0.12 -6.83 -27.34
CA LEU A 245 0.72 -7.76 -28.11
C LEU A 245 0.02 -9.10 -28.40
N SER A 246 -0.90 -9.52 -27.54
CA SER A 246 -1.72 -10.70 -27.75
C SER A 246 -2.81 -10.50 -28.82
N GLY A 247 -3.10 -9.26 -29.20
CA GLY A 247 -4.21 -8.90 -30.10
C GLY A 247 -5.59 -8.93 -29.44
N LEU A 248 -5.65 -9.11 -28.11
CA LEU A 248 -6.91 -9.06 -27.36
C LEU A 248 -7.40 -7.62 -27.13
N LEU A 249 -6.48 -6.65 -27.02
CA LEU A 249 -6.81 -5.24 -26.82
C LEU A 249 -6.52 -4.43 -28.09
N ASP A 250 -7.49 -3.67 -28.57
CA ASP A 250 -7.33 -2.72 -29.67
C ASP A 250 -6.71 -1.41 -29.15
N PRO A 251 -5.65 -0.87 -29.78
CA PRO A 251 -5.10 0.45 -29.44
C PRO A 251 -6.12 1.58 -29.37
N GLY A 252 -7.23 1.51 -30.12
CA GLY A 252 -8.31 2.51 -30.09
C GLY A 252 -9.15 2.52 -28.82
N MET A 253 -8.92 1.57 -27.90
CA MET A 253 -9.60 1.48 -26.60
C MET A 253 -8.83 2.15 -25.46
N LEU A 254 -7.60 2.63 -25.74
CA LEU A 254 -6.71 3.37 -24.82
C LEU A 254 -6.80 4.88 -25.05
#